data_AF-A0A9D2UAQ2-F1
#
_entry.id   AF-A0A9D2UAQ2-F1
#
_cell.length_a   1.000
_cell.length_b   1.000
_cell.length_c   1.000
_cell.angle_alpha   90.00
_cell.angle_beta   90.00
_cell.angle_gamma   90.00
#
_symmetry.space_group_name_H-M   'P 1'
#
loop_
_entity.id
_entity.type
_entity.pdbx_description
1 polymer ?
#
loop_
_entity_poly.entity_id
_entity_poly.type
_entity_poly.pdbx_seq_one_letter_code
_entity_poly.pdbx_strand_id
1 'polypeptide(L)'
;GVDFIDESEVLSPADYKNHIDKFDFETPFVCGATNLGEALRRINEGAAMIRSKGEAGTGDVSNAVTHMRTIRAEINRLSNMAEDELYVAAKELAAPYELVVEVARNGKLPVTLFTAGGIATPADAAMMMHLGAEGVFVGSGIFKSGNPAQRAAAIVKATQNYQDPKIIADVSRGLGEAMVGINVDELPVSHRLAERGW
;
A
#
# COMPACT_ATOMS: atom_id res chain seq x y z
N GLY A 1 13.55 -21.15 -0.28
CA GLY A 1 12.10 -20.97 -0.41
C GLY A 1 11.84 -19.76 -1.26
N VAL A 2 10.70 -19.09 -1.08
CA VAL A 2 10.47 -17.73 -1.60
C VAL A 2 11.15 -16.70 -0.69
N ASP A 3 11.43 -15.50 -1.21
CA ASP A 3 12.10 -14.43 -0.46
C ASP A 3 11.14 -13.61 0.43
N PHE A 4 9.87 -13.49 0.01
CA PHE A 4 8.79 -12.82 0.74
C PHE A 4 7.48 -13.58 0.55
N ILE A 5 6.61 -13.53 1.55
CA ILE A 5 5.22 -14.02 1.48
C ILE A 5 4.27 -12.81 1.60
N ASP A 6 3.29 -12.71 0.70
CA ASP A 6 2.21 -11.71 0.80
C ASP A 6 0.96 -12.36 1.40
N GLU A 7 0.58 -11.96 2.62
CA GLU A 7 -0.71 -12.33 3.21
C GLU A 7 -1.81 -11.45 2.59
N SER A 8 -2.24 -11.86 1.39
CA SER A 8 -2.97 -10.98 0.48
C SER A 8 -4.49 -11.07 0.57
N GLU A 9 -5.13 -9.92 0.75
CA GLU A 9 -6.59 -9.71 0.69
C GLU A 9 -7.20 -9.94 -0.71
N VAL A 10 -6.36 -9.98 -1.75
CA VAL A 10 -6.79 -10.27 -3.13
C VAL A 10 -7.24 -11.72 -3.26
N LEU A 11 -6.69 -12.61 -2.44
CA LEU A 11 -7.11 -14.01 -2.35
C LEU A 11 -8.36 -14.14 -1.45
N SER A 12 -9.09 -15.24 -1.60
CA SER A 12 -10.18 -15.57 -0.69
C SER A 12 -9.62 -15.84 0.71
N PRO A 13 -10.07 -15.13 1.76
CA PRO A 13 -9.60 -15.38 3.12
C PRO A 13 -9.87 -16.82 3.57
N ALA A 14 -8.88 -17.45 4.19
CA ALA A 14 -9.00 -18.78 4.77
C ALA A 14 -9.49 -18.74 6.22
N ASP A 15 -9.11 -17.68 6.97
CA ASP A 15 -9.64 -17.32 8.29
C ASP A 15 -10.23 -15.91 8.17
N TYR A 16 -11.34 -15.65 8.87
CA TYR A 16 -12.06 -14.37 8.90
C TYR A 16 -11.93 -13.64 10.24
N LYS A 17 -11.11 -14.17 11.16
CA LYS A 17 -10.91 -13.67 12.53
C LYS A 17 -9.44 -13.46 12.88
N ASN A 18 -8.56 -14.35 12.42
CA ASN A 18 -7.14 -14.27 12.72
C ASN A 18 -6.30 -14.19 11.45
N HIS A 19 -5.27 -13.36 11.50
CA HIS A 19 -4.16 -13.39 10.56
C HIS A 19 -3.12 -14.42 11.04
N ILE A 20 -2.21 -14.81 10.15
CA ILE A 20 -1.08 -15.69 10.48
C ILE A 20 -0.21 -15.03 11.56
N ASP A 21 0.25 -15.81 12.53
CA ASP A 21 1.37 -15.44 13.41
C ASP A 21 2.67 -15.54 12.59
N LYS A 22 3.17 -14.39 12.13
CA LYS A 22 4.28 -14.33 11.19
C LYS A 22 5.63 -14.48 11.90
N PHE A 23 5.67 -14.43 13.24
CA PHE A 23 6.92 -14.66 14.00
C PHE A 23 7.36 -16.13 13.99
N ASP A 24 6.47 -17.06 13.69
CA ASP A 24 6.78 -18.49 13.54
C ASP A 24 7.54 -18.82 12.24
N PHE A 25 7.83 -17.82 11.41
CA PHE A 25 8.44 -17.98 10.09
C PHE A 25 9.78 -17.24 9.97
N GLU A 26 10.75 -17.88 9.29
CA GLU A 26 11.99 -17.23 8.89
C GLU A 26 11.81 -16.31 7.67
N THR A 27 10.87 -16.64 6.78
CA THR A 27 10.58 -15.86 5.58
C THR A 27 9.73 -14.64 5.93
N PRO A 28 10.13 -13.42 5.54
CA PRO A 28 9.41 -12.20 5.88
C PRO A 28 8.05 -12.08 5.17
N PHE A 29 7.11 -11.41 5.84
CA PHE A 29 5.77 -11.15 5.32
C PHE A 29 5.55 -9.70 4.93
N VAL A 30 4.81 -9.51 3.84
CA VAL A 30 4.17 -8.24 3.47
C VAL A 30 2.65 -8.35 3.69
N CYS A 31 2.05 -7.32 4.28
CA CYS A 31 0.61 -7.26 4.53
C CYS A 31 -0.02 -5.98 3.98
N GLY A 32 -1.29 -6.07 3.56
CA GLY A 32 -2.10 -4.92 3.17
C GLY A 32 -2.65 -4.14 4.37
N ALA A 33 -2.74 -2.81 4.26
CA ALA A 33 -3.42 -1.94 5.20
C ALA A 33 -4.18 -0.80 4.51
N THR A 34 -5.26 -0.32 5.14
CA THR A 34 -6.06 0.84 4.71
C THR A 34 -5.86 2.07 5.58
N ASN A 35 -5.40 1.88 6.82
CA ASN A 35 -5.15 2.90 7.83
C ASN A 35 -3.99 2.46 8.76
N LEU A 36 -3.54 3.37 9.62
CA LEU A 36 -2.40 3.15 10.52
C LEU A 36 -2.69 2.07 11.56
N GLY A 37 -3.91 2.02 12.12
CA GLY A 37 -4.27 1.02 13.11
C GLY A 37 -4.13 -0.40 12.56
N GLU A 38 -4.62 -0.62 11.34
CA GLU A 38 -4.46 -1.87 10.61
C GLU A 38 -2.98 -2.19 10.34
N ALA A 39 -2.20 -1.23 9.86
CA ALA A 39 -0.77 -1.42 9.62
C ALA A 39 -0.03 -1.86 10.91
N LEU A 40 -0.31 -1.22 12.05
CA LEU A 40 0.34 -1.55 13.32
C LEU A 40 -0.09 -2.91 13.86
N ARG A 41 -1.34 -3.34 13.64
CA ARG A 41 -1.75 -4.72 13.96
C ARG A 41 -1.00 -5.75 13.12
N ARG A 42 -0.83 -5.53 11.82
CA ARG A 42 -0.04 -6.42 10.94
C ARG A 42 1.43 -6.50 11.37
N ILE A 43 2.02 -5.36 11.72
CA ILE A 43 3.41 -5.31 12.26
C ILE A 43 3.49 -6.09 13.58
N ASN A 44 2.50 -5.94 14.47
CA ASN A 44 2.44 -6.67 15.73
C ASN A 44 2.24 -8.17 15.56
N GLU A 45 1.72 -8.62 14.42
CA GLU A 45 1.62 -10.03 14.04
C GLU A 45 2.87 -10.51 13.30
N GLY A 46 3.91 -9.68 13.13
CA GLY A 46 5.19 -10.03 12.52
C GLY A 46 5.37 -9.62 11.05
N ALA A 47 4.53 -8.73 10.50
CA ALA A 47 4.74 -8.20 9.14
C ALA A 47 6.03 -7.37 9.06
N ALA A 48 6.91 -7.71 8.13
CA ALA A 48 8.18 -7.03 7.88
C ALA A 48 8.06 -5.91 6.83
N MET A 49 6.91 -5.79 6.18
CA MET A 49 6.58 -4.76 5.19
C MET A 49 5.07 -4.52 5.16
N ILE A 50 4.67 -3.27 4.92
CA ILE A 50 3.26 -2.89 4.72
C ILE A 50 3.09 -2.37 3.29
N ARG A 51 1.97 -2.69 2.68
CA ARG A 51 1.49 -2.05 1.45
C ARG A 51 0.09 -1.49 1.62
N SER A 52 -0.27 -0.42 0.90
CA SER A 52 -1.69 -0.08 0.76
C SER A 52 -2.44 -1.25 0.11
N LYS A 53 -3.70 -1.52 0.50
CA LYS A 53 -4.54 -2.47 -0.25
C LYS A 53 -4.88 -1.94 -1.65
N GLY A 54 -5.34 -0.68 -1.67
CA GLY A 54 -5.94 -0.07 -2.85
C GLY A 54 -7.13 -0.90 -3.32
N GLU A 55 -7.51 -0.75 -4.58
CA GLU A 55 -8.45 -1.68 -5.21
C GLU A 55 -7.73 -2.40 -6.35
N ALA A 56 -7.39 -3.67 -6.14
CA ALA A 56 -6.55 -4.40 -7.08
C ALA A 56 -7.34 -4.77 -8.35
N GLY A 57 -6.71 -4.62 -9.51
CA GLY A 57 -7.30 -5.04 -10.78
C GLY A 57 -8.22 -4.03 -11.46
N THR A 58 -8.49 -2.86 -10.85
CA THR A 58 -9.36 -1.83 -11.41
C THR A 58 -8.66 -0.82 -12.30
N GLY A 59 -7.35 -0.63 -12.12
CA GLY A 59 -6.63 0.47 -12.79
C GLY A 59 -7.02 1.85 -12.29
N ASP A 60 -7.72 1.92 -11.14
CA ASP A 60 -8.06 3.14 -10.44
C ASP A 60 -7.23 3.26 -9.14
N VAL A 61 -6.32 4.24 -9.13
CA VAL A 61 -5.39 4.49 -8.02
C VAL A 61 -6.05 5.23 -6.85
N SER A 62 -7.31 5.66 -6.95
CA SER A 62 -8.02 6.45 -5.93
C SER A 62 -7.97 5.83 -4.53
N ASN A 63 -8.24 4.53 -4.39
CA ASN A 63 -8.18 3.84 -3.10
C ASN A 63 -6.76 3.76 -2.53
N ALA A 64 -5.75 3.55 -3.39
CA ALA A 64 -4.36 3.57 -2.95
C ALA A 64 -3.97 4.97 -2.44
N VAL A 65 -4.39 6.04 -3.14
CA VAL A 65 -4.23 7.44 -2.68
C VAL A 65 -4.87 7.62 -1.31
N THR A 66 -6.12 7.19 -1.14
CA THR A 66 -6.86 7.32 0.12
C THR A 66 -6.11 6.64 1.26
N HIS A 67 -5.71 5.38 1.10
CA HIS A 67 -4.99 4.64 2.16
C HIS A 67 -3.65 5.29 2.50
N MET A 68 -2.86 5.69 1.50
CA MET A 68 -1.58 6.37 1.72
C MET A 68 -1.75 7.70 2.46
N ARG A 69 -2.78 8.47 2.11
CA ARG A 69 -3.10 9.73 2.80
C ARG A 69 -3.57 9.48 4.24
N THR A 70 -4.42 8.49 4.46
CA THR A 70 -4.92 8.13 5.80
C THR A 70 -3.78 7.71 6.71
N ILE A 71 -2.97 6.73 6.30
CA ILE A 71 -1.82 6.23 7.07
C ILE A 71 -0.88 7.39 7.44
N ARG A 72 -0.52 8.23 6.47
CA ARG A 72 0.40 9.35 6.72
C ARG A 72 -0.22 10.47 7.56
N ALA A 73 -1.51 10.76 7.39
CA ALA A 73 -2.19 11.74 8.23
C ALA A 73 -2.22 11.28 9.69
N GLU A 74 -2.45 9.99 9.93
CA GLU A 74 -2.45 9.41 11.27
C GLU A 74 -1.03 9.39 11.88
N ILE A 75 0.01 9.05 11.10
CA ILE A 75 1.42 9.15 11.54
C ILE A 75 1.76 10.59 11.93
N ASN A 76 1.39 11.55 11.08
CA ASN A 76 1.62 12.97 11.36
C ASN A 76 0.84 13.44 12.60
N ARG A 77 -0.39 12.95 12.80
CA ARG A 77 -1.17 13.22 14.01
C ARG A 77 -0.41 12.75 15.25
N LEU A 78 -0.02 11.47 15.28
CA LEU A 78 0.73 10.89 16.41
C LEU A 78 2.02 11.66 16.70
N SER A 79 2.75 12.05 15.65
CA SER A 79 4.03 12.77 15.78
C SER A 79 3.91 14.16 16.41
N ASN A 80 2.70 14.73 16.46
CA ASN A 80 2.43 16.05 17.03
C ASN A 80 1.61 15.98 18.34
N MET A 81 1.26 14.77 18.81
CA MET A 81 0.53 14.58 20.07
C MET A 81 1.48 14.63 21.28
N ALA A 82 0.94 15.02 22.43
CA ALA A 82 1.68 14.88 23.70
C ALA A 82 1.77 13.39 24.10
N GLU A 83 2.84 13.03 24.81
CA GLU A 83 3.13 11.61 25.14
C GLU A 83 2.02 10.94 25.96
N ASP A 84 1.32 11.70 26.81
CA ASP A 84 0.18 11.24 27.62
C ASP A 84 -1.09 11.01 26.79
N GLU A 85 -1.26 11.69 25.65
CA GLU A 85 -2.39 11.48 24.74
C GLU A 85 -2.26 10.18 23.92
N LEU A 86 -1.04 9.63 23.79
CA LEU A 86 -0.77 8.44 22.97
C LEU A 86 -1.47 7.17 23.47
N TYR A 87 -1.80 7.08 24.77
CA TYR A 87 -2.56 5.96 25.32
C TYR A 87 -3.98 5.90 24.74
N VAL A 88 -4.64 7.06 24.61
CA VAL A 88 -5.97 7.16 24.00
C VAL A 88 -5.87 6.88 22.51
N ALA A 89 -4.87 7.44 21.83
CA ALA A 89 -4.64 7.20 20.41
C ALA A 89 -4.44 5.70 20.09
N ALA A 90 -3.66 4.98 20.91
CA ALA A 90 -3.47 3.54 20.75
C ALA A 90 -4.78 2.75 20.90
N LYS A 91 -5.64 3.15 21.83
CA LYS A 91 -6.97 2.56 22.01
C LYS A 91 -7.87 2.81 20.80
N GLU A 92 -7.90 4.03 20.27
CA GLU A 92 -8.70 4.40 19.09
C GLU A 92 -8.23 3.67 17.82
N LEU A 93 -6.91 3.57 17.63
CA LEU A 93 -6.31 2.84 16.51
C LEU A 93 -6.47 1.32 16.64
N ALA A 94 -6.85 0.82 17.82
CA ALA A 94 -6.79 -0.59 18.19
C ALA A 94 -5.42 -1.19 17.82
N ALA A 95 -4.36 -0.52 18.29
CA ALA A 95 -2.96 -0.84 17.99
C ALA A 95 -2.14 -0.95 19.28
N PRO A 96 -1.04 -1.73 19.28
CA PRO A 96 -0.16 -1.84 20.45
C PRO A 96 0.46 -0.49 20.81
N TYR A 97 0.41 -0.14 22.10
CA TYR A 97 0.91 1.14 22.59
C TYR A 97 2.38 1.38 22.24
N GLU A 98 3.24 0.38 22.40
CA GLU A 98 4.68 0.52 22.09
C GLU A 98 4.94 0.88 20.62
N LEU A 99 4.21 0.27 19.69
CA LEU A 99 4.31 0.61 18.26
C LEU A 99 3.78 2.02 17.97
N VAL A 100 2.70 2.43 18.66
CA VAL A 100 2.15 3.80 18.53
C VAL A 100 3.18 4.83 19.02
N VAL A 101 3.84 4.58 20.15
CA VAL A 101 4.91 5.43 20.68
C VAL A 101 6.11 5.46 19.74
N GLU A 102 6.52 4.32 19.19
CA GLU A 102 7.62 4.25 18.23
C GLU A 102 7.31 5.09 16.98
N VAL A 103 6.10 4.95 16.41
CA VAL A 103 5.66 5.75 15.26
C VAL A 103 5.59 7.24 15.59
N ALA A 104 5.05 7.60 16.76
CA ALA A 104 4.98 9.00 17.20
C ALA A 104 6.37 9.63 17.30
N ARG A 105 7.35 8.90 17.85
CA ARG A 105 8.74 9.37 18.00
C ARG A 105 9.48 9.45 16.66
N ASN A 106 9.26 8.48 15.77
CA ASN A 106 10.04 8.35 14.54
C ASN A 106 9.42 9.06 13.33
N GLY A 107 8.13 9.41 13.38
CA GLY A 107 7.41 10.03 12.26
C GLY A 107 7.24 9.13 11.03
N LYS A 108 7.39 7.81 11.21
CA LYS A 108 7.26 6.79 10.16
C LYS A 108 6.97 5.41 10.77
N LEU A 109 6.55 4.47 9.93
CA LEU A 109 6.44 3.06 10.31
C LEU A 109 7.84 2.47 10.61
N PRO A 110 7.92 1.47 11.51
CA PRO A 110 9.18 0.73 11.77
C PRO A 110 9.56 -0.23 10.63
N VAL A 111 8.68 -0.41 9.64
CA VAL A 111 8.87 -1.25 8.44
C VAL A 111 8.61 -0.44 7.18
N THR A 112 9.04 -0.96 6.04
CA THR A 112 8.86 -0.32 4.74
C THR A 112 7.38 -0.19 4.37
N LEU A 113 6.99 0.97 3.83
CA LEU A 113 5.65 1.28 3.34
C LEU A 113 5.63 1.37 1.81
N PHE A 114 5.10 0.35 1.15
CA PHE A 114 4.81 0.37 -0.28
C PHE A 114 3.36 0.80 -0.55
N THR A 115 3.08 1.10 -1.81
CA THR A 115 1.70 1.21 -2.28
C THR A 115 1.37 0.04 -3.20
N ALA A 116 0.11 -0.40 -3.18
CA ALA A 116 -0.47 -1.32 -4.16
C ALA A 116 -1.92 -0.94 -4.47
N GLY A 117 -2.41 -1.49 -5.59
CA GLY A 117 -3.77 -1.30 -6.09
C GLY A 117 -3.90 -0.12 -7.05
N GLY A 118 -4.55 -0.34 -8.19
CA GLY A 118 -4.91 0.73 -9.12
C GLY A 118 -3.82 1.35 -9.99
N ILE A 119 -2.52 1.14 -9.73
CA ILE A 119 -1.44 1.73 -10.54
C ILE A 119 -1.47 1.16 -11.97
N ALA A 120 -1.69 2.04 -12.96
CA ALA A 120 -1.78 1.67 -14.37
C ALA A 120 -0.78 2.41 -15.28
N THR A 121 -0.22 3.53 -14.81
CA THR A 121 0.64 4.43 -15.59
C THR A 121 1.92 4.83 -14.85
N PRO A 122 2.94 5.32 -15.58
CA PRO A 122 4.12 5.90 -14.93
C PRO A 122 3.80 7.10 -14.04
N ALA A 123 2.78 7.89 -14.38
CA ALA A 123 2.33 9.03 -13.59
C ALA A 123 1.74 8.59 -12.25
N ASP A 124 0.95 7.51 -12.23
CA ASP A 124 0.43 6.94 -10.98
C ASP A 124 1.57 6.50 -10.07
N ALA A 125 2.54 5.77 -10.62
CA ALA A 125 3.70 5.31 -9.86
C ALA A 125 4.50 6.49 -9.27
N ALA A 126 4.76 7.53 -10.05
CA ALA A 126 5.46 8.73 -9.57
C ALA A 126 4.65 9.49 -8.50
N MET A 127 3.33 9.61 -8.69
CA MET A 127 2.43 10.23 -7.72
C MET A 127 2.47 9.51 -6.37
N MET A 128 2.51 8.17 -6.38
CA MET A 128 2.58 7.38 -5.15
C MET A 128 3.89 7.60 -4.39
N MET A 129 5.01 7.72 -5.11
CA MET A 129 6.29 8.09 -4.50
C MET A 129 6.24 9.51 -3.90
N HIS A 130 5.58 10.47 -4.56
CA HIS A 130 5.35 11.81 -4.00
C HIS A 130 4.46 11.81 -2.77
N LEU A 131 3.54 10.85 -2.66
CA LEU A 131 2.74 10.63 -1.46
C LEU A 131 3.53 9.90 -0.36
N GLY A 132 4.82 9.65 -0.55
CA GLY A 132 5.72 9.10 0.46
C GLY A 132 5.65 7.58 0.59
N ALA A 133 5.27 6.88 -0.47
CA ALA A 133 5.56 5.45 -0.61
C ALA A 133 7.08 5.26 -0.82
N GLU A 134 7.61 4.16 -0.30
CA GLU A 134 9.00 3.73 -0.48
C GLU A 134 9.17 2.79 -1.68
N GLY A 135 8.06 2.40 -2.31
CA GLY A 135 8.00 1.58 -3.51
C GLY A 135 6.56 1.32 -3.95
N VAL A 136 6.40 0.68 -5.10
CA VAL A 136 5.09 0.42 -5.71
C VAL A 136 4.96 -1.04 -6.18
N PHE A 137 3.81 -1.64 -5.94
CA PHE A 137 3.41 -2.93 -6.51
C PHE A 137 2.51 -2.71 -7.73
N VAL A 138 2.84 -3.34 -8.85
CA VAL A 138 2.05 -3.25 -10.08
C VAL A 138 1.85 -4.64 -10.69
N GLY A 139 0.59 -5.08 -10.74
CA GLY A 139 0.19 -6.32 -11.41
C GLY A 139 -0.54 -6.03 -12.72
N SER A 140 -1.86 -5.84 -12.63
CA SER A 140 -2.74 -5.64 -13.79
C SER A 140 -2.36 -4.45 -14.66
N GLY A 141 -1.85 -3.37 -14.06
CA GLY A 141 -1.41 -2.17 -14.79
C GLY A 141 -0.37 -2.45 -15.87
N ILE A 142 0.49 -3.45 -15.67
CA ILE A 142 1.49 -3.88 -16.64
C ILE A 142 0.90 -4.95 -17.57
N PHE A 143 0.43 -6.07 -17.01
CA PHE A 143 0.12 -7.27 -17.80
C PHE A 143 -1.22 -7.24 -18.53
N LYS A 144 -2.14 -6.34 -18.16
CA LYS A 144 -3.39 -6.09 -18.91
C LYS A 144 -3.29 -4.89 -19.86
N SER A 145 -2.07 -4.41 -20.15
CA SER A 145 -1.83 -3.32 -21.10
C SER A 145 -1.46 -3.83 -22.49
N GLY A 146 -1.51 -2.94 -23.50
CA GLY A 146 -1.15 -3.28 -24.88
C GLY A 146 0.33 -3.56 -25.12
N ASN A 147 1.23 -3.09 -24.24
CA ASN A 147 2.68 -3.38 -24.32
C ASN A 147 3.29 -3.52 -22.91
N PRO A 148 3.19 -4.72 -22.29
CA PRO A 148 3.64 -4.96 -20.92
C PRO A 148 5.12 -4.67 -20.69
N ALA A 149 6.01 -5.06 -21.62
CA ALA A 149 7.45 -4.88 -21.45
C ALA A 149 7.85 -3.39 -21.41
N GLN A 150 7.33 -2.60 -22.36
CA GLN A 150 7.60 -1.16 -22.40
C GLN A 150 6.97 -0.45 -21.21
N ARG A 151 5.76 -0.84 -20.79
CA ARG A 151 5.09 -0.27 -19.64
C ARG A 151 5.80 -0.57 -18.33
N ALA A 152 6.29 -1.79 -18.15
CA ALA A 152 7.10 -2.17 -16.98
C ALA A 152 8.35 -1.30 -16.89
N ALA A 153 9.09 -1.17 -18.00
CA ALA A 153 10.28 -0.31 -18.05
C ALA A 153 9.97 1.16 -17.75
N ALA A 154 8.85 1.68 -18.27
CA ALA A 154 8.41 3.05 -18.03
C ALA A 154 8.02 3.29 -16.57
N ILE A 155 7.29 2.36 -15.94
CA ILE A 155 6.90 2.43 -14.53
C ILE A 155 8.15 2.41 -13.65
N VAL A 156 9.07 1.47 -13.87
CA VAL A 156 10.33 1.39 -13.10
C VAL A 156 11.11 2.71 -13.22
N LYS A 157 11.23 3.25 -14.44
CA LYS A 157 11.96 4.50 -14.67
C LYS A 157 11.26 5.69 -14.00
N ALA A 158 9.93 5.75 -14.03
CA ALA A 158 9.17 6.80 -13.35
C ALA A 158 9.27 6.69 -11.82
N THR A 159 9.17 5.49 -11.24
CA THR A 159 9.36 5.28 -9.80
C THR A 159 10.74 5.74 -9.34
N GLN A 160 11.80 5.42 -10.10
CA GLN A 160 13.16 5.84 -9.76
C GLN A 160 13.37 7.37 -9.90
N ASN A 161 12.70 8.00 -10.85
CA ASN A 161 12.91 9.42 -11.21
C ASN A 161 11.66 10.25 -10.96
N TYR A 162 10.89 9.92 -9.91
CA TYR A 162 9.56 10.48 -9.68
C TYR A 162 9.56 12.00 -9.47
N GLN A 163 10.71 12.60 -9.15
CA GLN A 163 10.86 14.05 -8.99
C GLN A 163 11.19 14.79 -10.30
N ASP A 164 11.48 14.06 -11.40
CA ASP A 164 11.80 14.65 -12.69
C ASP A 164 10.56 14.58 -13.63
N PRO A 165 9.78 15.67 -13.76
CA PRO A 165 8.59 15.69 -14.60
C PRO A 165 8.90 15.49 -16.09
N LYS A 166 10.12 15.83 -16.53
CA LYS A 166 10.54 15.60 -17.92
C LYS A 166 10.74 14.11 -18.17
N ILE A 167 11.42 13.40 -17.28
CA ILE A 167 11.56 11.94 -17.39
C ILE A 167 10.18 11.28 -17.36
N ILE A 168 9.29 11.67 -16.45
CA ILE A 168 7.93 11.12 -16.38
C ILE A 168 7.17 11.34 -17.70
N ALA A 169 7.22 12.54 -18.26
CA ALA A 169 6.58 12.85 -19.53
C ALA A 169 7.18 12.03 -20.68
N ASP A 170 8.51 11.88 -20.72
CA ASP A 170 9.22 11.17 -21.77
C ASP A 170 8.91 9.66 -21.75
N VAL A 171 8.94 9.03 -20.57
CA VAL A 171 8.64 7.58 -20.43
C VAL A 171 7.15 7.25 -20.58
N SER A 172 6.27 8.25 -20.48
CA SER A 172 4.83 8.06 -20.67
C SER A 172 4.41 8.03 -22.15
N ARG A 173 5.32 8.32 -23.09
CA ARG A 173 5.01 8.34 -24.52
C ARG A 173 5.00 6.95 -25.14
N GLY A 174 4.06 6.72 -26.05
CA GLY A 174 4.06 5.54 -26.92
C GLY A 174 3.91 4.20 -26.19
N LEU A 175 3.26 4.18 -25.02
CA LEU A 175 3.07 2.97 -24.19
C LEU A 175 1.93 2.06 -24.64
N GLY A 176 1.24 2.41 -25.74
CA GLY A 176 0.00 1.76 -26.17
C GLY A 176 -1.15 1.94 -25.18
N GLU A 177 -2.20 1.16 -25.36
CA GLU A 177 -3.38 1.19 -24.50
C GLU A 177 -3.03 0.78 -23.07
N ALA A 178 -3.51 1.58 -22.11
CA ALA A 178 -3.49 1.20 -20.70
C ALA A 178 -4.52 0.09 -20.44
N MET A 179 -4.45 -0.52 -19.25
CA MET A 179 -5.54 -1.40 -18.83
C MET A 179 -6.86 -0.62 -18.76
N VAL A 180 -7.97 -1.27 -19.08
CA VAL A 180 -9.30 -0.65 -18.96
C VAL A 180 -9.61 -0.42 -17.49
N GLY A 181 -9.91 0.84 -17.16
CA GLY A 181 -10.33 1.25 -15.82
C GLY A 181 -11.71 0.67 -15.47
N ILE A 182 -11.86 0.20 -14.24
CA ILE A 182 -13.16 -0.20 -13.67
C ILE A 182 -13.47 0.78 -12.56
N ASN A 183 -14.63 1.44 -12.63
CA ASN A 183 -15.08 2.31 -11.56
C ASN A 183 -15.36 1.47 -10.30
N VAL A 184 -14.73 1.81 -9.18
CA VAL A 184 -14.86 1.06 -7.93
C VAL A 184 -16.27 1.15 -7.36
N ASP A 185 -17.00 2.24 -7.62
CA ASP A 185 -18.38 2.40 -7.18
C ASP A 185 -19.34 1.43 -7.88
N GLU A 186 -18.97 0.96 -9.07
CA GLU A 186 -19.73 -0.01 -9.86
C GLU A 186 -19.42 -1.47 -9.46
N LEU A 187 -18.38 -1.70 -8.64
CA LEU A 187 -18.08 -3.02 -8.12
C LEU A 187 -19.05 -3.39 -6.99
N PRO A 188 -19.70 -4.57 -7.05
CA PRO A 188 -20.43 -5.11 -5.91
C PRO A 188 -19.53 -5.14 -4.67
N VAL A 189 -20.09 -4.81 -3.50
CA VAL A 189 -19.34 -4.77 -2.22
C VAL A 189 -18.57 -6.07 -1.97
N SER A 190 -19.16 -7.23 -2.31
CA SER A 190 -18.50 -8.55 -2.17
C SER A 190 -17.22 -8.72 -3.01
N HIS A 191 -17.04 -7.90 -4.05
CA HIS A 191 -15.88 -7.90 -4.93
C HIS A 191 -14.85 -6.82 -4.60
N ARG A 192 -15.16 -5.91 -3.68
CA ARG A 192 -14.21 -4.89 -3.21
C ARG A 192 -13.15 -5.56 -2.35
N LEU A 193 -11.89 -5.41 -2.74
CA LEU A 193 -10.75 -6.02 -2.09
C LEU A 193 -10.22 -5.13 -0.96
N ALA A 194 -10.36 -3.81 -1.08
CA ALA A 194 -9.95 -2.86 -0.05
C ALA A 194 -10.63 -3.12 1.31
N GLU A 195 -11.87 -3.61 1.28
CA GLU A 195 -12.70 -3.86 2.46
C GLU A 195 -12.46 -5.25 3.09
N ARG A 196 -11.59 -6.09 2.51
CA ARG A 196 -11.27 -7.44 3.02
C ARG A 196 -10.07 -7.40 3.96
N GLY A 197 -10.11 -8.16 5.06
CA GLY A 197 -9.08 -8.14 6.12
C GLY A 197 -9.31 -7.01 7.13
N TRP A 198 -9.12 -7.28 8.43
CA TRP A 198 -9.58 -6.45 9.56
C TRP A 198 -8.43 -5.96 10.47
#